data_AF-A0A8T4RK15-F1
#
_entry.id   AF-A0A8T4RK15-F1
#
_cell.length_a   1.000
_cell.length_b   1.000
_cell.length_c   1.000
_cell.angle_alpha   90.00
_cell.angle_beta   90.00
_cell.angle_gamma   90.00
#
_symmetry.space_group_name_H-M   'P 1'
#
loop_
_entity.id
_entity.type
_entity.pdbx_description
1 polymer ?
#
loop_
_entity_poly.entity_id
_entity_poly.type
_entity_poly.pdbx_seq_one_letter_code
_entity_poly.pdbx_strand_id
1 'polypeptide(L)'
;MKRVFIAVPFVLLILLAGCSGSKSPTGQVVGGPSCTDSDDGVLVRTHGKVSGVLESGEAYEKEDFCLNDIVVEYYCEDNKPVNRNHRCSSDCKEGACVNPLAGE
;
A
#
# COMPACT_ATOMS: atom_id res chain seq x y z
N MET A 1 0.88 17.16 -73.92
CA MET A 1 -0.32 16.69 -73.20
C MET A 1 0.08 15.49 -72.33
N LYS A 2 0.53 15.70 -71.09
CA LYS A 2 0.89 14.62 -70.17
C LYS A 2 -0.34 14.25 -69.34
N ARG A 3 -0.84 13.03 -69.49
CA ARG A 3 -1.89 12.46 -68.64
C ARG A 3 -1.26 12.20 -67.27
N VAL A 4 -1.66 12.99 -66.27
CA VAL A 4 -1.24 12.82 -64.88
C VAL A 4 -2.07 11.68 -64.30
N PHE A 5 -1.42 10.55 -64.02
CA PHE A 5 -2.02 9.46 -63.25
C PHE A 5 -2.15 9.92 -61.79
N ILE A 6 -3.38 10.14 -61.34
CA ILE A 6 -3.68 10.48 -59.95
C ILE A 6 -3.42 9.22 -59.13
N ALA A 7 -2.27 9.15 -58.47
CA ALA A 7 -2.02 8.20 -57.40
C ALA A 7 -2.92 8.60 -56.22
N VAL A 8 -4.15 8.09 -56.19
CA VAL A 8 -4.99 8.16 -55.00
C VAL A 8 -4.24 7.35 -53.93
N PRO A 9 -3.76 7.98 -52.85
CA PRO A 9 -2.94 7.28 -51.90
C PRO A 9 -3.82 6.24 -51.22
N PHE A 10 -3.42 4.98 -51.31
CA PHE A 10 -3.97 3.81 -50.61
C PHE A 10 -3.83 3.92 -49.07
N VAL A 11 -3.81 5.14 -48.54
CA VAL A 11 -3.55 5.48 -47.14
C VAL A 11 -4.87 5.66 -46.37
N LEU A 12 -6.02 5.78 -47.06
CA LEU A 12 -7.33 5.94 -46.41
C LEU A 12 -8.11 4.62 -46.21
N LEU A 13 -7.44 3.46 -46.22
CA LEU A 13 -8.09 2.16 -45.95
C LEU A 13 -7.50 1.42 -44.75
N ILE A 14 -6.47 1.96 -44.09
CA ILE A 14 -5.83 1.35 -42.91
C ILE A 14 -6.39 1.92 -41.58
N LEU A 15 -7.45 2.74 -41.63
CA LEU A 15 -8.12 3.28 -40.43
C LEU A 15 -9.29 2.43 -39.89
N LEU A 16 -9.50 1.20 -40.40
CA LEU A 16 -10.54 0.29 -39.90
C LEU A 16 -10.00 -1.02 -39.30
N ALA A 17 -8.69 -1.20 -39.21
CA ALA A 17 -8.11 -2.24 -38.37
C ALA A 17 -7.93 -1.71 -36.95
N GLY A 18 -9.03 -1.28 -36.32
CA GLY A 18 -9.05 -1.13 -34.87
C GLY A 18 -8.82 -2.51 -34.27
N CYS A 19 -7.69 -2.73 -33.62
CA CYS A 19 -7.47 -3.93 -32.82
C CYS A 19 -8.49 -3.92 -31.67
N SER A 20 -9.61 -4.62 -31.84
CA SER A 20 -10.50 -5.04 -30.73
C SER A 20 -9.80 -6.11 -29.90
N GLY A 21 -8.68 -5.73 -29.29
CA GLY A 21 -7.99 -6.50 -28.29
C GLY A 21 -8.42 -6.02 -26.91
N SER A 22 -9.68 -6.25 -26.54
CA SER A 22 -10.06 -6.24 -25.13
C SER A 22 -9.44 -7.48 -24.48
N LYS A 23 -8.12 -7.43 -24.25
CA LYS A 23 -7.51 -8.27 -23.23
C LYS A 23 -8.08 -7.78 -21.90
N SER A 24 -9.23 -8.34 -21.53
CA SER A 24 -9.65 -8.33 -20.14
C SER A 24 -8.47 -8.91 -19.37
N PRO A 25 -7.83 -8.18 -18.44
CA PRO A 25 -6.79 -8.78 -17.63
C PRO A 25 -7.46 -9.90 -16.82
N THR A 26 -7.30 -11.14 -17.27
CA THR A 26 -7.64 -12.35 -16.52
C THR A 26 -6.67 -12.56 -15.35
N GLY A 27 -5.81 -11.58 -15.06
CA GLY A 27 -5.04 -11.53 -13.84
C GLY A 27 -6.00 -11.33 -12.69
N GLN A 28 -6.41 -12.44 -12.07
CA GLN A 28 -6.80 -12.41 -10.67
C GLN A 28 -5.64 -11.73 -9.94
N VAL A 29 -5.88 -10.53 -9.42
CA VAL A 29 -4.97 -9.90 -8.46
C VAL A 29 -5.05 -10.81 -7.24
N VAL A 30 -4.24 -11.87 -7.24
CA VAL A 30 -3.90 -12.58 -6.02
C VAL A 30 -2.93 -11.64 -5.33
N GLY A 31 -3.48 -10.59 -4.73
CA GLY A 31 -2.74 -9.73 -3.83
C GLY A 31 -2.31 -10.63 -2.70
N GLY A 32 -1.00 -10.90 -2.63
CA GLY A 32 -0.43 -11.57 -1.46
C GLY A 32 -0.71 -10.75 -0.19
N PRO A 33 -0.33 -11.27 0.99
CA PRO A 33 -0.44 -10.48 2.20
C PRO A 33 0.29 -9.15 2.01
N SER A 34 -0.33 -8.08 2.48
CA SER A 34 0.20 -6.73 2.42
C SER A 34 0.08 -6.07 3.77
N CYS A 35 1.03 -5.20 4.07
CA CYS A 35 1.05 -4.37 5.26
C CYS A 35 1.63 -3.01 4.88
N THR A 36 0.97 -1.95 5.29
CA THR A 36 1.42 -0.57 5.19
C THR A 36 1.40 0.04 6.58
N ASP A 37 2.50 0.66 6.95
CA ASP A 37 2.71 1.30 8.24
C ASP A 37 2.73 2.82 8.08
N SER A 38 2.02 3.55 8.94
CA SER A 38 1.87 5.01 8.79
C SER A 38 3.06 5.81 9.31
N ASP A 39 3.88 5.21 10.18
CA ASP A 39 5.07 5.84 10.76
C ASP A 39 6.39 5.11 10.40
N ASP A 40 6.32 4.08 9.56
CA ASP A 40 7.45 3.41 8.92
C ASP A 40 8.45 2.79 9.93
N GLY A 41 7.93 2.02 10.89
CA GLY A 41 8.76 1.21 11.78
C GLY A 41 8.20 1.11 13.19
N VAL A 42 9.11 1.13 14.16
CA VAL A 42 8.76 1.07 15.59
C VAL A 42 9.07 2.46 16.16
N LEU A 43 8.17 3.41 15.92
CA LEU A 43 8.30 4.81 16.32
C LEU A 43 7.38 5.15 17.49
N VAL A 44 7.74 4.67 18.68
CA VAL A 44 6.99 4.82 19.95
C VAL A 44 6.59 6.24 20.39
N ARG A 45 7.09 7.30 19.72
CA ARG A 45 6.71 8.71 19.96
C ARG A 45 5.62 9.22 19.03
N THR A 46 5.25 8.43 18.03
CA THR A 46 4.28 8.75 17.00
C THR A 46 3.10 7.80 17.17
N HIS A 47 1.89 8.28 16.95
CA HIS A 47 0.73 7.39 16.85
C HIS A 47 0.75 6.77 15.45
N GLY A 48 0.96 5.46 15.41
CA GLY A 48 1.04 4.64 14.22
C GLY A 48 -0.24 3.85 13.94
N LYS A 49 -0.34 3.42 12.68
CA LYS A 49 -1.41 2.58 12.17
C LYS A 49 -0.89 1.68 11.06
N VAL A 50 -1.15 0.39 11.21
CA VAL A 50 -0.92 -0.61 10.18
C VAL A 50 -2.23 -0.98 9.48
N SER A 51 -2.20 -1.07 8.16
CA SER A 51 -3.33 -1.52 7.35
C SER A 51 -2.87 -2.42 6.22
N GLY A 52 -3.74 -3.31 5.74
CA GLY A 52 -3.37 -4.23 4.68
C GLY A 52 -4.38 -5.34 4.45
N VAL A 53 -3.88 -6.44 3.90
CA VAL A 53 -4.68 -7.62 3.56
C VAL A 53 -3.97 -8.87 4.07
N LEU A 54 -4.70 -9.77 4.74
CA LEU A 54 -4.17 -11.05 5.22
C LEU A 54 -4.02 -12.06 4.07
N GLU A 55 -3.34 -13.18 4.32
CA GLU A 55 -3.27 -14.30 3.37
C GLU A 55 -4.64 -14.85 2.97
N SER A 56 -5.65 -14.69 3.84
CA SER A 56 -7.06 -15.06 3.56
C SER A 56 -7.75 -14.12 2.55
N GLY A 57 -7.15 -12.97 2.22
CA GLY A 57 -7.78 -11.91 1.45
C GLY A 57 -8.62 -10.93 2.28
N GLU A 58 -8.69 -11.11 3.60
CA GLU A 58 -9.40 -10.19 4.50
C GLU A 58 -8.58 -8.92 4.74
N ALA A 59 -9.22 -7.75 4.59
CA ALA A 59 -8.61 -6.47 4.92
C ALA A 59 -8.53 -6.28 6.44
N TYR A 60 -7.45 -5.67 6.93
CA TYR A 60 -7.27 -5.36 8.34
C TYR A 60 -6.77 -3.94 8.55
N GLU A 61 -7.02 -3.44 9.76
CA GLU A 61 -6.44 -2.20 10.29
C GLU A 61 -6.15 -2.41 11.78
N LYS A 62 -5.00 -1.92 12.26
CA LYS A 62 -4.62 -1.88 13.67
C LYS A 62 -3.88 -0.57 13.93
N GLU A 63 -4.09 0.00 15.10
CA GLU A 63 -3.45 1.25 15.51
C GLU A 63 -2.73 1.06 16.84
N ASP A 64 -1.73 1.88 17.07
CA ASP A 64 -1.02 1.87 18.33
C ASP A 64 -1.95 2.30 19.45
N PHE A 65 -1.77 1.68 20.61
CA PHE A 65 -2.62 1.99 21.76
C PHE A 65 -1.86 1.88 23.07
N CYS A 66 -2.37 2.60 24.05
CA CYS A 66 -1.81 2.62 25.39
C CYS A 66 -2.46 1.57 26.29
N LEU A 67 -1.62 0.82 26.99
CA LEU A 67 -2.00 -0.07 28.09
C LEU A 67 -1.24 0.37 29.35
N ASN A 68 -1.81 1.30 30.11
CA ASN A 68 -1.14 2.02 31.19
C ASN A 68 0.07 2.80 30.66
N ASP A 69 1.27 2.56 31.20
CA ASP A 69 2.54 3.18 30.79
C ASP A 69 3.25 2.40 29.68
N ILE A 70 2.53 1.50 28.98
CA ILE A 70 3.05 0.72 27.87
C ILE A 70 2.35 1.17 26.59
N VAL A 71 3.10 1.47 25.55
CA VAL A 71 2.57 1.55 24.18
C VAL A 71 2.67 0.16 23.54
N VAL A 72 1.57 -0.30 22.97
CA VAL A 72 1.54 -1.45 22.08
C VAL A 72 1.70 -0.90 20.67
N GLU A 73 2.92 -0.98 20.16
CA GLU A 73 3.30 -0.51 18.83
C GLU A 73 2.97 -1.58 17.79
N TYR A 74 2.16 -1.27 16.80
CA TYR A 74 1.97 -2.06 15.61
C TYR A 74 2.86 -1.58 14.49
N TYR A 75 3.55 -2.52 13.83
CA TYR A 75 4.41 -2.23 12.70
C TYR A 75 4.37 -3.35 11.67
N CYS A 76 4.89 -3.08 10.48
CA CYS A 76 4.98 -4.08 9.42
C CYS A 76 6.31 -4.84 9.45
N GLU A 77 6.25 -6.16 9.53
CA GLU A 77 7.41 -7.06 9.36
C GLU A 77 7.04 -8.15 8.34
N ASP A 78 7.87 -8.33 7.31
CA ASP A 78 7.64 -9.30 6.22
C ASP A 78 6.23 -9.22 5.58
N ASN A 79 5.71 -8.01 5.36
CA ASN A 79 4.35 -7.71 4.87
C ASN A 79 3.21 -8.22 5.78
N LYS A 80 3.47 -8.43 7.07
CA LYS A 80 2.48 -8.84 8.06
C LYS A 80 2.43 -7.85 9.22
N PRO A 81 1.25 -7.65 9.83
CA PRO A 81 1.15 -6.81 11.01
C PRO A 81 1.69 -7.57 12.22
N VAL A 82 2.67 -6.98 12.89
CA VAL A 82 3.22 -7.46 14.16
C VAL A 82 3.08 -6.37 15.21
N ASN A 83 3.29 -6.71 16.48
CA ASN A 83 3.35 -5.70 17.54
C ASN A 83 4.49 -5.93 18.51
N ARG A 84 4.88 -4.86 19.20
CA ARG A 84 5.85 -4.87 20.28
C ARG A 84 5.39 -3.94 21.39
N ASN A 85 5.62 -4.38 22.63
CA ASN A 85 5.31 -3.57 23.81
C ASN A 85 6.54 -2.76 24.20
N HIS A 86 6.37 -1.45 24.34
CA HIS A 86 7.41 -0.53 24.82
C HIS A 86 6.94 0.20 26.06
N ARG A 87 7.80 0.28 27.08
CA ARG A 87 7.47 0.98 28.33
C ARG A 87 7.86 2.45 28.20
N CYS A 88 6.89 3.33 28.33
CA CYS A 88 7.14 4.76 28.40
C CYS A 88 7.76 5.12 29.75
N SER A 89 8.69 6.09 29.76
CA SER A 89 9.33 6.56 31.00
C SER A 89 8.37 7.30 31.92
N SER A 90 7.33 7.93 31.36
CA SER A 90 6.37 8.74 32.12
C SER A 90 4.93 8.31 31.90
N ASP A 91 4.46 8.39 30.67
CA ASP A 91 3.05 8.19 30.34
C ASP A 91 2.90 7.83 28.86
N CYS A 92 1.87 7.03 28.57
CA CYS A 92 1.42 6.74 27.22
C CYS A 92 0.10 7.47 26.99
N LYS A 93 0.02 8.26 25.93
CA LYS A 93 -1.21 8.98 25.56
C LYS A 93 -1.46 8.81 24.08
N GLU A 94 -2.73 8.54 23.73
CA GLU A 94 -3.18 8.47 22.34
C GLU A 94 -2.35 7.52 21.47
N GLY A 95 -1.93 6.38 22.05
CA GLY A 95 -1.12 5.38 21.35
C GLY A 95 0.35 5.76 21.16
N ALA A 96 0.88 6.75 21.89
CA ALA A 96 2.28 7.13 21.83
C ALA A 96 2.88 7.44 23.21
N CYS A 97 4.18 7.19 23.38
CA CYS A 97 4.93 7.60 24.55
C CYS A 97 5.19 9.11 24.53
N VAL A 98 4.74 9.80 25.58
CA VAL A 98 5.09 11.22 25.81
C VAL A 98 6.60 11.39 26.04
N ASN A 99 7.22 10.41 26.70
CA ASN A 99 8.65 10.35 26.92
C ASN A 99 9.09 8.86 27.00
N PRO A 100 9.69 8.29 25.96
CA PRO A 100 10.13 6.90 25.98
C PRO A 100 11.47 6.75 26.71
N LEU A 101 11.84 5.52 27.05
CA LEU A 101 13.14 5.24 27.68
C LEU A 101 14.27 5.47 26.67
N ALA A 102 15.46 5.85 27.16
CA ALA A 102 16.59 6.09 26.28
C ALA A 102 17.02 4.79 25.57
N GLY A 103 17.00 4.80 24.24
CA GLY A 103 17.35 3.64 23.41
C GLY A 103 16.18 2.96 22.71
N GLU A 104 14.97 3.53 22.82
CA GLU A 104 13.76 3.16 22.07
C GLU A 104 13.36 4.23 21.06
#